data_AF-A0A924SS71-F1
#
_entry.id   AF-A0A924SS71-F1
#
_cell.length_a   1.000
_cell.length_b   1.000
_cell.length_c   1.000
_cell.angle_alpha   90.00
_cell.angle_beta   90.00
_cell.angle_gamma   90.00
#
_symmetry.space_group_name_H-M   'P 1'
#
loop_
_entity.id
_entity.type
_entity.pdbx_description
1 polymer ?
#
loop_
_entity_poly.entity_id
_entity_poly.type
_entity_poly.pdbx_seq_one_letter_code
_entity_poly.pdbx_strand_id
1 'polypeptide(L)' 'MDQRHRKEKKSYAMLRMVQAIGRAIAAPSAADKARAARWAAAWGVISGIRTPGVRLRRSVLADPQQRRGS' A
#
# COMPACT_ATOMS: atom_id res chain seq x y z
N MET A 1 23.41 10.86 -1.96
CA MET A 1 22.81 9.51 -2.15
C MET A 1 22.99 9.12 -3.61
N ASP A 2 23.60 7.96 -3.86
CA ASP A 2 23.87 7.45 -5.20
C ASP A 2 22.58 7.16 -5.99
N GLN A 3 22.54 7.53 -7.27
CA GLN A 3 21.43 7.27 -8.20
C GLN A 3 21.09 5.78 -8.27
N ARG A 4 22.09 4.89 -8.15
CA ARG A 4 21.92 3.44 -8.18
C ARG A 4 21.08 2.94 -7.00
N HIS A 5 21.39 3.43 -5.81
CA HIS A 5 20.67 3.09 -4.58
C HIS A 5 19.21 3.59 -4.61
N ARG A 6 18.95 4.73 -5.26
CA ARG A 6 17.59 5.24 -5.48
C ARG A 6 16.79 4.35 -6.44
N LYS A 7 17.42 3.85 -7.50
CA LYS A 7 16.81 2.93 -8.46
C LYS A 7 16.48 1.59 -7.81
N GLU A 8 17.38 1.04 -7.01
CA GLU A 8 17.17 -0.21 -6.26
C GLU A 8 16.00 -0.12 -5.29
N LYS A 9 15.92 0.96 -4.49
CA LYS A 9 14.79 1.23 -3.59
C LYS A 9 13.47 1.31 -4.35
N LYS A 10 13.46 1.97 -5.51
CA LYS A 10 12.26 2.09 -6.35
C LYS A 10 11.81 0.74 -6.90
N SER A 11 12.73 -0.05 -7.46
CA SER A 11 12.43 -1.38 -7.98
C SER A 11 11.92 -2.32 -6.89
N TYR A 12 12.55 -2.28 -5.70
CA TYR A 12 12.11 -3.07 -4.55
C TYR A 12 10.70 -2.67 -4.10
N ALA A 13 10.42 -1.37 -3.97
CA ALA A 13 9.10 -0.89 -3.60
C ALA A 13 8.03 -1.29 -4.62
N MET A 14 8.35 -1.23 -5.92
CA MET A 14 7.44 -1.63 -6.99
C MET A 14 7.13 -3.14 -6.95
N LEU A 15 8.14 -3.98 -6.71
CA LEU A 15 7.96 -5.43 -6.54
C LEU A 15 7.00 -5.72 -5.37
N ARG A 16 7.19 -5.03 -4.24
CA ARG A 16 6.33 -5.20 -3.06
C ARG A 16 4.91 -4.70 -3.28
N MET A 17 4.74 -3.65 -4.08
CA MET A 17 3.42 -3.18 -4.52
C MET A 17 2.69 -4.25 -5.33
N VAL A 18 3.35 -4.83 -6.35
CA VAL A 18 2.75 -5.88 -7.19
C VAL A 18 2.35 -7.11 -6.37
N GLN A 19 3.19 -7.52 -5.41
CA GLN A 19 2.85 -8.62 -4.50
C GLN A 19 1.62 -8.31 -3.63
N ALA A 20 1.49 -7.06 -3.15
CA ALA A 20 0.34 -6.64 -2.37
C ALA A 20 -0.94 -6.58 -3.22
N ILE A 21 -0.85 -6.15 -4.48
CA ILE A 21 -1.97 -6.20 -5.44
C ILE A 21 -2.39 -7.65 -5.69
N GLY A 22 -1.44 -8.55 -5.95
CA GLY A 22 -1.72 -9.98 -6.13
C GLY A 22 -2.44 -10.58 -4.92
N ARG A 23 -2.02 -10.22 -3.70
CA ARG A 23 -2.71 -10.62 -2.47
C ARG A 23 -4.11 -10.04 -2.34
N ALA A 24 -4.34 -8.80 -2.79
CA ALA A 24 -5.67 -8.19 -2.75
C ALA A 24 -6.63 -8.86 -3.74
N ILE A 25 -6.13 -9.33 -4.89
CA ILE A 25 -6.91 -10.07 -5.88
C ILE A 25 -7.25 -11.47 -5.36
N ALA A 26 -6.28 -12.16 -4.76
CA ALA A 26 -6.45 -13.51 -4.25
C ALA A 26 -7.11 -13.58 -2.85
N ALA A 27 -7.41 -12.45 -2.22
CA ALA A 27 -7.95 -12.41 -0.86
C ALA A 27 -9.37 -13.01 -0.80
N PRO A 28 -9.62 -13.99 0.07
CA PRO A 28 -10.94 -14.62 0.21
C PRO A 28 -11.93 -13.74 0.99
N SER A 29 -11.43 -12.80 1.80
CA SER A 29 -12.25 -11.90 2.62
C SER A 29 -12.08 -10.44 2.21
N ALA A 30 -13.15 -9.65 2.39
CA ALA A 30 -13.12 -8.21 2.15
C ALA A 30 -12.10 -7.50 3.07
N ALA A 31 -11.92 -7.98 4.29
CA ALA A 31 -10.94 -7.46 5.24
C ALA A 31 -9.50 -7.69 4.76
N ASP A 32 -9.20 -8.88 4.26
CA ASP A 32 -7.88 -9.21 3.72
C ASP A 32 -7.58 -8.45 2.42
N LYS A 33 -8.60 -8.28 1.58
CA LYS A 33 -8.53 -7.46 0.38
C LYS A 33 -8.21 -6.00 0.71
N ALA A 34 -8.90 -5.43 1.71
CA ALA A 34 -8.65 -4.06 2.18
C ALA A 34 -7.25 -3.92 2.78
N ARG A 35 -6.80 -4.88 3.59
CA ARG A 35 -5.44 -4.90 4.16
C ARG A 35 -4.37 -4.97 3.07
N ALA A 36 -4.52 -5.86 2.09
CA ALA A 36 -3.59 -5.99 0.99
C ALA A 36 -3.59 -4.75 0.08
N ALA A 37 -4.74 -4.13 -0.16
CA ALA A 37 -4.84 -2.86 -0.89
C ALA A 37 -4.12 -1.71 -0.16
N ARG A 38 -4.24 -1.62 1.17
CA ARG A 38 -3.49 -0.64 1.98
C ARG A 38 -1.97 -0.83 1.83
N TRP A 39 -1.50 -2.08 1.82
CA TRP A 39 -0.09 -2.38 1.57
C TRP A 39 0.36 -1.98 0.15
N ALA A 40 -0.46 -2.24 -0.87
CA ALA A 40 -0.17 -1.81 -2.23
C ALA A 40 -0.03 -0.28 -2.32
N ALA A 41 -0.96 0.46 -1.70
CA ALA A 41 -0.89 1.91 -1.66
C ALA A 41 0.37 2.43 -0.94
N ALA A 42 0.75 1.84 0.21
CA ALA A 42 1.95 2.22 0.94
C ALA A 42 3.22 2.02 0.10
N TRP A 43 3.35 0.87 -0.58
CA TRP A 43 4.49 0.59 -1.46
C TRP A 43 4.49 1.48 -2.72
N GLY A 44 3.31 1.83 -3.24
CA GLY A 44 3.16 2.82 -4.31
C GLY A 44 3.78 4.17 -3.94
N VAL A 45 3.44 4.69 -2.75
CA VAL A 45 4.03 5.94 -2.24
C VAL A 45 5.55 5.85 -2.09
N ILE A 46 6.06 4.74 -1.54
CA ILE A 46 7.52 4.52 -1.37
C ILE A 46 8.24 4.47 -2.72
N SER A 47 7.63 3.88 -3.75
CA SER A 47 8.19 3.85 -5.11
C SER A 47 8.16 5.21 -5.83
N GLY A 48 7.54 6.22 -5.21
CA GLY A 48 7.39 7.56 -5.77
C GLY A 48 6.18 7.73 -6.67
N ILE A 49 5.25 6.75 -6.70
CA ILE A 49 3.94 6.93 -7.31
C ILE A 49 3.14 7.84 -6.38
N ARG A 50 3.09 9.12 -6.72
CA ARG A 50 2.20 10.10 -6.10
C ARG A 50 1.13 10.38 -7.14
N THR A 51 -0.07 9.84 -6.97
CA THR A 51 -1.18 10.17 -7.86
C THR A 51 -1.58 11.63 -7.58
N PRO A 52 -1.42 12.57 -8.53
CA PRO A 52 -1.94 13.92 -8.36
C PRO A 52 -3.47 13.82 -8.43
N GLY A 53 -4.13 13.84 -7.27
CA GLY A 53 -5.59 13.75 -7.16
C GLY A 53 -6.10 12.71 -6.17
N VAL A 54 -5.30 11.69 -5.82
CA VAL A 54 -5.70 10.71 -4.79
C VAL A 54 -5.08 11.13 -3.45
N ARG A 55 -5.72 12.11 -2.79
CA ARG A 55 -5.59 12.22 -1.33
C ARG A 55 -6.25 10.97 -0.75
N LEU A 56 -5.47 9.92 -0.47
CA LEU A 56 -5.88 8.90 0.48
C LEU A 56 -6.10 9.63 1.81
N ARG A 57 -7.36 10.00 2.09
CA ARG A 57 -7.75 10.60 3.36
C ARG A 57 -7.20 9.71 4.47
N ARG A 58 -6.68 10.34 5.53
CA ARG A 58 -6.14 9.68 6.71
C ARG A 58 -7.09 8.63 7.31
N SER A 59 -8.38 8.71 7.01
CA SER A 59 -9.43 7.74 7.33
C SER A 59 -9.32 6.38 6.63
N VAL A 60 -8.56 6.25 5.54
CA VAL A 60 -8.31 4.95 4.89
C VAL A 60 -7.10 4.24 5.52
N LEU A 61 -6.17 5.03 6.08
CA LEU A 61 -4.96 4.56 6.75
C LEU A 61 -5.16 4.28 8.24
N ALA A 62 -6.00 5.07 8.91
CA ALA A 62 -6.45 4.83 10.26
C ALA A 62 -7.90 4.37 10.21
N ASP A 63 -8.13 3.10 10.47
CA ASP A 63 -9.44 2.56 10.79
C ASP A 63 -9.57 2.58 12.32
N PRO A 64 -10.19 3.62 12.93
CA PRO A 64 -10.44 3.64 14.37
C PRO A 64 -11.54 2.66 14.78
N GLN A 65 -12.19 1.96 13.84
CA GLN A 65 -13.37 1.14 14.14
C GLN A 65 -13.05 -0.25 14.70
N GLN A 66 -11.79 -0.67 14.75
CA GLN A 66 -11.39 -1.94 15.38
C GLN A 66 -11.17 -1.84 16.92
N ARG A 67 -11.74 -0.83 17.59
CA ARG A 67 -11.61 -0.62 19.05
C ARG A 67 -12.92 -0.24 19.77
N ARG A 68 -14.07 -0.79 19.38
CA ARG A 68 -15.24 -0.90 20.29
C ARG A 68 -15.95 -2.23 20.05
N GLY A 69 -15.69 -3.16 20.94
CA GLY A 69 -16.23 -4.50 20.93
C GLY A 69 -15.72 -5.27 22.14
N SER A 70 -16.05 -4.78 23.34
CA SER A 70 -16.07 -5.52 24.60
C SER A 70 -17.03 -4.78 25.52
#